data_AF-A0A383ANA2-F1
#
_entry.id   AF-A0A383ANA2-F1
#
_cell.length_a   1.000
_cell.length_b   1.000
_cell.length_c   1.000
_cell.angle_alpha   90.00
_cell.angle_beta   90.00
_cell.angle_gamma   90.00
#
_symmetry.space_group_name_H-M   'P 1'
#
loop_
_entity.id
_entity.type
_entity.pdbx_description
1 polymer ?
#
loop_
_entity_poly.entity_id
_entity_poly.type
_entity_poly.pdbx_seq_one_letter_code
_entity_poly.pdbx_strand_id
1 'polypeptide(L)'
;MVLPTIKLREALMALPDPWPVDPIPEIKEEIQKNPARVFSLDDDPTGSQTVENVSLLTDWSVESLKQEFGNSQEASFLLLNTMSKTRIEAESINRQVGKNLYQASRACGIKVSVISRSDSTLRGHFPCEVLALADSILPNYDALLFIAFFWEGGRYTIND
;
A
#
# COMPACT_ATOMS: atom_id res chain seq x y z
N MET A 1 19.90 -23.57 5.57
CA MET A 1 20.76 -22.38 5.70
C MET A 1 20.41 -21.73 7.02
N VAL A 2 21.34 -21.65 7.98
CA VAL A 2 21.08 -20.98 9.26
C VAL A 2 21.26 -19.49 9.02
N LEU A 3 20.19 -18.71 9.19
CA LEU A 3 20.30 -17.26 9.11
C LEU A 3 21.09 -16.75 10.33
N PRO A 4 22.01 -15.79 10.14
CA PRO A 4 22.75 -15.21 11.26
C PRO A 4 21.78 -14.56 12.23
N THR A 5 21.95 -14.80 13.53
CA THR A 5 21.18 -14.12 14.57
C THR A 5 21.80 -12.75 14.82
N ILE A 6 20.99 -11.69 14.71
CA ILE A 6 21.40 -10.31 15.00
C ILE A 6 20.85 -9.93 16.38
N LYS A 7 21.67 -9.31 17.22
CA LYS A 7 21.21 -8.77 18.50
C LYS A 7 20.54 -7.42 18.28
N LEU A 8 19.25 -7.32 18.62
CA LEU A 8 18.43 -6.12 18.40
C LEU A 8 19.09 -4.84 18.92
N ARG A 9 19.59 -4.85 20.16
CA ARG A 9 20.22 -3.66 20.77
C ARG A 9 21.43 -3.18 19.98
N GLU A 10 22.28 -4.10 19.53
CA GLU A 10 23.49 -3.77 18.78
C GLU A 10 23.11 -3.21 17.39
N ALA A 11 22.09 -3.78 16.74
CA ALA A 11 21.56 -3.27 15.48
C ALA A 11 20.97 -1.85 15.61
N LEU A 12 20.14 -1.61 16.63
CA LEU A 12 19.54 -0.30 16.86
C LEU A 12 20.58 0.78 17.19
N MET A 13 21.64 0.43 17.92
CA MET A 13 22.75 1.36 18.22
C MET A 13 23.61 1.71 17.00
N ALA A 14 23.53 0.91 15.93
CA ALA A 14 24.25 1.14 14.68
C ALA A 14 23.44 1.90 13.62
N LEU A 15 22.15 2.18 13.90
CA LEU A 15 21.31 2.97 13.00
C LEU A 15 21.82 4.42 12.92
N PRO A 16 21.63 5.10 11.77
CA PRO A 16 21.87 6.52 11.68
C PRO A 16 20.98 7.30 12.67
N ASP A 17 21.40 8.51 13.02
CA ASP A 17 20.57 9.40 13.83
C ASP A 17 19.21 9.62 13.16
N PRO A 18 18.12 9.75 13.94
CA PRO A 18 16.81 10.08 13.40
C PRO A 18 16.87 11.35 12.55
N TRP A 19 15.98 11.43 11.56
CA TRP A 19 15.85 12.64 10.76
C TRP A 19 15.67 13.86 11.68
N PRO A 20 16.47 14.94 11.51
CA PRO A 20 16.63 15.97 12.55
C PRO A 20 15.42 16.91 12.68
N VAL A 21 14.48 16.86 11.73
CA VAL A 21 13.31 17.74 11.66
C VAL A 21 12.07 16.88 11.54
N ASP A 22 10.93 17.33 12.07
CA ASP A 22 9.66 16.66 11.81
C ASP A 22 9.25 16.84 10.33
N PRO A 23 9.13 15.75 9.53
CA PRO A 23 8.78 15.86 8.12
C PRO A 23 7.27 16.10 7.89
N ILE A 24 6.43 15.97 8.93
CA ILE A 24 4.96 16.04 8.79
C ILE A 24 4.47 17.36 8.17
N PRO A 25 5.00 18.55 8.54
CA PRO A 25 4.59 19.80 7.89
C PRO A 25 4.87 19.81 6.39
N GLU A 26 6.05 19.35 5.96
CA GLU A 26 6.45 19.30 4.54
C GLU A 26 5.59 18.31 3.76
N ILE A 27 5.31 17.13 4.34
CA ILE A 27 4.42 16.13 3.74
C ILE A 27 3.02 16.71 3.53
N LYS A 28 2.47 17.43 4.51
CA LYS A 28 1.15 18.07 4.39
C LYS A 28 1.13 19.13 3.30
N GLU A 29 2.18 19.94 3.18
CA GLU A 29 2.30 20.93 2.11
C GLU A 29 2.35 20.27 0.74
N GLU A 30 3.10 19.18 0.60
CA GLU A 30 3.20 18.42 -0.66
C GLU A 30 1.86 17.79 -1.06
N ILE A 31 1.13 17.20 -0.11
CA ILE A 31 -0.22 16.66 -0.36
C ILE A 31 -1.18 17.75 -0.83
N GLN A 32 -1.10 18.97 -0.26
CA GLN A 32 -1.93 20.10 -0.68
C GLN A 32 -1.58 20.61 -2.08
N LYS A 33 -0.28 20.64 -2.43
CA LYS A 33 0.19 21.05 -3.77
C LYS A 33 -0.16 20.01 -4.84
N ASN A 34 -0.11 18.73 -4.48
CA ASN A 34 -0.29 17.60 -5.39
C ASN A 34 -1.39 16.64 -4.88
N PRO A 35 -2.65 17.07 -4.86
CA PRO A 35 -3.74 16.25 -4.33
C PRO A 35 -3.93 14.99 -5.18
N ALA A 36 -4.08 13.86 -4.48
CA ALA A 36 -4.42 12.57 -5.04
C ALA A 36 -5.33 11.82 -4.08
N ARG A 37 -6.27 11.03 -4.60
CA ARG A 37 -7.08 10.12 -3.78
C ARG A 37 -6.22 8.93 -3.36
N VAL A 38 -6.15 8.66 -2.06
CA VAL A 38 -5.37 7.53 -1.54
C VAL A 38 -6.21 6.26 -1.56
N PHE A 39 -5.66 5.18 -2.13
CA PHE A 39 -6.24 3.84 -2.06
C PHE A 39 -5.24 2.89 -1.39
N SER A 40 -5.62 2.35 -0.23
CA SER A 40 -4.88 1.28 0.45
C SER A 40 -5.52 -0.06 0.11
N LEU A 41 -4.79 -0.94 -0.58
CA LEU A 41 -5.26 -2.25 -1.04
C LEU A 41 -4.70 -3.30 -0.09
N ASP A 42 -5.58 -4.05 0.58
CA ASP A 42 -5.19 -5.00 1.63
C ASP A 42 -5.48 -6.45 1.20
N ASP A 43 -4.49 -7.31 1.39
CA ASP A 43 -4.53 -8.74 1.07
C ASP A 43 -5.20 -9.60 2.16
N ASP A 44 -5.42 -9.06 3.37
CA ASP A 44 -5.94 -9.72 4.57
C ASP A 44 -7.26 -9.08 5.06
N PRO A 45 -8.33 -9.88 5.29
CA PRO A 45 -9.61 -9.39 5.79
C PRO A 45 -9.57 -8.77 7.19
N THR A 46 -8.51 -8.97 7.96
CA THR A 46 -8.34 -8.41 9.31
C THR A 46 -7.76 -6.99 9.31
N GLY A 47 -7.08 -6.58 8.24
CA GLY A 47 -6.39 -5.28 8.17
C GLY A 47 -7.33 -4.08 8.29
N SER A 48 -8.55 -4.22 7.78
CA SER A 48 -9.60 -3.18 7.83
C SER A 48 -10.12 -2.87 9.24
N GLN A 49 -9.84 -3.70 10.25
CA GLN A 49 -10.24 -3.45 11.63
C GLN A 49 -9.43 -2.34 12.31
N THR A 50 -8.33 -1.90 11.67
CA THR A 50 -7.35 -0.95 12.24
C THR A 50 -7.45 0.46 11.63
N VAL A 51 -8.45 0.72 10.80
CA VAL A 51 -8.61 2.02 10.10
C VAL A 51 -9.85 2.77 10.60
N GLU A 52 -9.74 4.09 10.66
CA GLU A 52 -10.81 5.01 11.05
C GLU A 52 -10.92 6.13 10.01
N ASN A 53 -12.12 6.68 9.80
CA ASN A 53 -12.37 7.83 8.91
C ASN A 53 -11.94 7.60 7.44
N VAL A 54 -12.06 6.36 6.96
CA VAL A 54 -11.85 5.98 5.56
C VAL A 54 -13.04 5.20 5.02
N SER A 55 -13.28 5.27 3.72
CA SER A 55 -14.24 4.37 3.07
C SER A 55 -13.68 2.96 3.02
N LEU A 56 -14.51 1.93 3.27
CA LEU A 56 -14.13 0.53 3.06
C LEU A 56 -14.90 -0.04 1.87
N LEU A 57 -14.17 -0.44 0.83
CA LEU A 57 -14.69 -1.02 -0.40
C LEU A 57 -14.33 -2.50 -0.46
N THR A 58 -15.34 -3.32 -0.75
CA THR A 58 -15.19 -4.75 -1.05
C THR A 58 -15.52 -5.06 -2.51
N ASP A 59 -15.80 -4.02 -3.31
CA ASP A 59 -16.01 -4.07 -4.75
C ASP A 59 -15.11 -3.04 -5.42
N TRP A 60 -14.54 -3.40 -6.55
CA TRP A 60 -13.61 -2.58 -7.33
C TRP A 60 -14.02 -2.50 -8.81
N SER A 61 -15.32 -2.61 -9.09
CA SER A 61 -15.84 -2.26 -10.41
C SER A 61 -15.51 -0.79 -10.73
N VAL A 62 -15.39 -0.47 -12.02
CA VAL A 62 -15.09 0.90 -12.45
C VAL A 62 -16.18 1.87 -11.97
N GLU A 63 -17.42 1.40 -11.93
CA GLU A 63 -18.59 2.14 -11.45
C GLU A 63 -18.49 2.46 -9.96
N SER A 64 -18.19 1.46 -9.11
CA SER A 64 -18.02 1.69 -7.67
C SER A 64 -16.85 2.63 -7.37
N LEU A 65 -15.73 2.48 -8.09
CA LEU A 65 -14.58 3.36 -7.94
C LEU A 65 -14.89 4.81 -8.36
N LYS A 66 -15.67 5.00 -9.44
CA LYS A 66 -16.16 6.33 -9.85
C LYS A 66 -17.06 6.97 -8.79
N GLN A 67 -17.91 6.19 -8.14
CA GLN A 67 -18.74 6.68 -7.05
C GLN A 67 -17.88 7.11 -5.86
N GLU A 68 -16.86 6.31 -5.51
CA GLU A 68 -15.94 6.64 -4.43
C GLU A 68 -15.18 7.95 -4.66
N PHE A 69 -14.79 8.23 -5.90
CA PHE A 69 -14.19 9.52 -6.26
C PHE A 69 -15.09 10.73 -5.99
N GLY A 70 -16.42 10.55 -5.95
CA GLY A 70 -17.38 11.57 -5.58
C GLY A 70 -17.53 11.79 -4.07
N ASN A 71 -17.01 10.89 -3.24
CA ASN A 71 -17.07 10.99 -1.79
C ASN A 71 -16.01 11.97 -1.25
N SER A 72 -16.27 12.53 -0.06
CA SER A 72 -15.39 13.50 0.60
C SER A 72 -14.17 12.89 1.30
N GLN A 73 -14.08 11.56 1.42
CA GLN A 73 -12.99 10.91 2.14
C GLN A 73 -11.67 10.96 1.37
N GLU A 74 -10.61 11.47 1.99
CA GLU A 74 -9.30 11.60 1.32
C GLU A 74 -8.61 10.25 1.04
N ALA A 75 -9.00 9.22 1.79
CA ALA A 75 -8.50 7.87 1.65
C ALA A 75 -9.61 6.82 1.65
N SER A 76 -9.38 5.76 0.88
CA SER A 76 -10.27 4.61 0.77
C SER A 76 -9.46 3.32 0.92
N PHE A 77 -10.07 2.33 1.55
CA PHE A 77 -9.51 1.02 1.79
C PHE A 77 -10.19 0.01 0.87
N LEU A 78 -9.43 -0.73 0.08
CA LEU A 78 -9.93 -1.81 -0.77
C LEU A 78 -9.50 -3.14 -0.16
N LEU A 79 -10.48 -3.95 0.26
CA LEU A 79 -10.21 -5.30 0.72
C LEU A 79 -10.18 -6.26 -0.47
N LEU A 80 -8.99 -6.76 -0.82
CA LEU A 80 -8.79 -7.72 -1.91
C LEU A 80 -8.91 -9.18 -1.42
N ASN A 81 -8.54 -9.44 -0.16
CA ASN A 81 -8.60 -10.76 0.47
C ASN A 81 -7.88 -11.85 -0.37
N THR A 82 -6.65 -11.54 -0.79
CA THR A 82 -5.80 -12.36 -1.67
C THR A 82 -4.82 -13.25 -0.92
N MET A 83 -4.57 -13.02 0.38
CA MET A 83 -3.56 -13.75 1.16
C MET A 83 -3.73 -15.28 1.09
N SER A 84 -4.97 -15.78 1.16
CA SER A 84 -5.27 -17.22 1.12
C SER A 84 -5.51 -17.77 -0.29
N LYS A 85 -5.39 -16.96 -1.33
CA LYS A 85 -5.61 -17.37 -2.72
C LYS A 85 -4.36 -18.05 -3.28
N THR A 86 -4.48 -18.65 -4.46
CA THR A 86 -3.28 -19.03 -5.22
C THR A 86 -2.58 -17.79 -5.76
N ARG A 87 -1.27 -17.91 -6.01
CA ARG A 87 -0.48 -16.84 -6.63
C ARG A 87 -1.12 -16.30 -7.91
N ILE A 88 -1.61 -17.19 -8.78
CA ILE A 88 -2.21 -16.81 -10.07
C ILE A 88 -3.49 -16.00 -9.86
N GLU A 89 -4.34 -16.41 -8.91
CA GLU A 89 -5.55 -15.67 -8.57
C GLU A 89 -5.21 -14.30 -7.97
N ALA A 90 -4.22 -14.24 -7.07
CA ALA A 90 -3.80 -13.01 -6.42
C ALA A 90 -3.22 -11.99 -7.42
N GLU A 91 -2.36 -12.44 -8.35
CA GLU A 91 -1.86 -11.62 -9.46
C GLU A 91 -3.00 -11.13 -10.37
N SER A 92 -3.97 -12.00 -10.68
CA SER A 92 -5.12 -11.67 -11.53
C SER A 92 -5.99 -10.59 -10.90
N ILE A 93 -6.31 -10.74 -9.61
CA ILE A 93 -7.09 -9.76 -8.83
C ILE A 93 -6.37 -8.41 -8.79
N ASN A 94 -5.09 -8.38 -8.40
CA ASN A 94 -4.31 -7.15 -8.33
C ASN A 94 -4.22 -6.43 -9.68
N ARG A 95 -4.02 -7.18 -10.77
CA ARG A 95 -4.00 -6.63 -12.14
C ARG A 95 -5.37 -6.08 -12.55
N GLN A 96 -6.46 -6.73 -12.16
CA GLN A 96 -7.81 -6.25 -12.44
C GLN A 96 -8.11 -4.97 -11.67
N VAL A 97 -7.74 -4.92 -10.39
CA VAL A 97 -7.93 -3.75 -9.53
C VAL A 97 -7.15 -2.55 -10.06
N GLY A 98 -5.87 -2.71 -10.40
CA GLY A 98 -5.08 -1.59 -10.92
C GLY A 98 -5.58 -1.08 -12.28
N LYS A 99 -6.03 -1.98 -13.17
CA LYS A 99 -6.72 -1.57 -14.42
C LYS A 99 -7.98 -0.76 -14.14
N ASN A 100 -8.83 -1.19 -13.21
CA ASN A 100 -10.08 -0.52 -12.89
C ASN A 100 -9.84 0.83 -12.22
N LEU A 101 -8.89 0.91 -11.29
CA LEU A 101 -8.45 2.17 -10.67
C LEU A 101 -7.92 3.16 -11.70
N TYR A 102 -7.06 2.69 -12.62
CA TYR A 102 -6.55 3.54 -13.70
C TYR A 102 -7.70 4.06 -14.58
N GLN A 103 -8.63 3.20 -15.00
CA GLN A 103 -9.77 3.60 -15.82
C GLN A 103 -10.69 4.59 -15.10
N ALA A 104 -11.03 4.34 -13.84
CA ALA A 104 -11.87 5.22 -13.04
C ALA A 104 -11.20 6.58 -12.78
N SER A 105 -9.92 6.57 -12.41
CA SER A 105 -9.09 7.78 -12.23
C SER A 105 -9.08 8.66 -13.49
N ARG A 106 -8.83 8.06 -14.66
CA ARG A 106 -8.84 8.77 -15.95
C ARG A 106 -10.22 9.32 -16.31
N ALA A 107 -11.28 8.59 -16.01
CA ALA A 107 -12.65 9.02 -16.30
C ALA A 107 -13.11 10.18 -15.39
N CYS A 108 -12.68 10.19 -14.12
CA CYS A 108 -12.99 11.26 -13.17
C CYS A 108 -12.02 12.44 -13.23
N GLY A 109 -10.87 12.30 -13.90
CA GLY A 109 -9.82 13.31 -13.92
C GLY A 109 -9.12 13.51 -12.56
N ILE A 110 -9.15 12.49 -11.69
CA ILE A 110 -8.61 12.56 -10.32
C ILE A 110 -7.36 11.68 -10.24
N LYS A 111 -6.24 12.24 -9.79
CA LYS A 111 -5.01 11.49 -9.54
C LYS A 111 -5.20 10.51 -8.37
N VAL A 112 -4.51 9.39 -8.41
CA VAL A 112 -4.52 8.38 -7.35
C VAL A 112 -3.13 8.15 -6.78
N SER A 113 -3.07 7.89 -5.48
CA SER A 113 -1.92 7.36 -4.78
C SER A 113 -2.28 5.99 -4.24
N VAL A 114 -1.49 4.96 -4.55
CA VAL A 114 -1.84 3.57 -4.24
C VAL A 114 -0.80 2.94 -3.33
N ILE A 115 -1.30 2.36 -2.26
CA ILE A 115 -0.51 1.65 -1.25
C ILE A 115 -0.94 0.19 -1.31
N SER A 116 -0.02 -0.71 -1.62
CA SER A 116 -0.22 -2.14 -1.39
C SER A 116 0.13 -2.42 0.06
N ARG A 117 -0.89 -2.70 0.87
CA ARG A 117 -0.74 -3.07 2.27
C ARG A 117 -0.71 -4.59 2.34
N SER A 118 0.37 -5.12 2.91
CA SER A 118 0.58 -6.55 3.07
C SER A 118 1.06 -6.85 4.49
N ASP A 119 1.22 -8.14 4.79
CA ASP A 119 1.64 -8.62 6.09
C ASP A 119 3.10 -8.25 6.41
N SER A 120 3.32 -7.71 7.61
CA SER A 120 4.67 -7.32 8.08
C SER A 120 5.68 -8.48 8.17
N THR A 121 5.23 -9.74 8.12
CA THR A 121 6.11 -10.92 8.05
C THR A 121 6.21 -11.51 6.64
N LEU A 122 5.79 -10.75 5.62
CA LEU A 122 5.88 -11.08 4.19
C LEU A 122 5.12 -12.34 3.79
N ARG A 123 4.05 -12.68 4.53
CA ARG A 123 3.10 -13.73 4.12
C ARG A 123 2.26 -13.23 2.95
N GLY A 124 1.68 -14.16 2.19
CA GLY A 124 0.95 -13.86 0.95
C GLY A 124 1.83 -14.14 -0.28
N HIS A 125 1.62 -13.38 -1.36
CA HIS A 125 2.31 -13.61 -2.64
C HIS A 125 3.22 -12.45 -3.05
N PHE A 126 3.86 -11.79 -2.08
CA PHE A 126 4.94 -10.83 -2.36
C PHE A 126 6.10 -11.53 -3.12
N PRO A 127 6.71 -10.90 -4.15
CA PRO A 127 6.41 -9.56 -4.70
C PRO A 127 5.36 -9.58 -5.82
N CYS A 128 4.82 -10.74 -6.18
CA CYS A 128 4.05 -10.94 -7.40
C CYS A 128 2.76 -10.09 -7.45
N GLU A 129 2.03 -10.01 -6.34
CA GLU A 129 0.83 -9.16 -6.25
C GLU A 129 1.15 -7.68 -6.46
N VAL A 130 2.21 -7.20 -5.81
CA VAL A 130 2.62 -5.79 -5.86
C VAL A 130 3.06 -5.41 -7.27
N LEU A 131 3.84 -6.27 -7.93
CA LEU A 131 4.25 -6.06 -9.32
C LEU A 131 3.05 -6.10 -10.28
N ALA A 132 2.14 -7.06 -10.12
CA ALA A 132 0.93 -7.16 -10.94
C ALA A 132 0.04 -5.91 -10.81
N LEU A 133 -0.08 -5.37 -9.60
CA LEU A 133 -0.76 -4.11 -9.33
C LEU A 133 -0.04 -2.93 -10.01
N ALA A 134 1.26 -2.75 -9.73
CA ALA A 134 2.05 -1.63 -10.22
C ALA A 134 2.04 -1.54 -11.76
N ASP A 135 2.31 -2.66 -12.43
CA ASP A 135 2.30 -2.76 -13.90
C ASP A 135 0.94 -2.40 -14.52
N SER A 136 -0.14 -2.56 -13.76
CA SER A 136 -1.50 -2.38 -14.26
C SER A 136 -2.07 -0.99 -14.00
N ILE A 137 -1.64 -0.32 -12.94
CA ILE A 137 -2.13 1.02 -12.57
C ILE A 137 -1.29 2.14 -13.20
N LEU A 138 0.03 1.95 -13.26
CA LEU A 138 0.99 2.91 -13.78
C LEU A 138 2.01 2.12 -14.60
N PRO A 139 1.77 1.89 -15.90
CA PRO A 139 2.68 1.07 -16.72
C PRO A 139 4.10 1.63 -16.85
N ASN A 140 4.39 2.84 -16.32
CA ASN A 140 5.70 3.48 -16.30
C ASN A 140 5.96 4.16 -14.94
N TYR A 141 6.19 3.38 -13.88
CA TYR A 141 6.67 3.91 -12.59
C TYR A 141 8.21 3.85 -12.53
N ASP A 142 8.84 4.84 -11.89
CA ASP A 142 10.31 4.90 -11.77
C ASP A 142 10.86 3.99 -10.66
N ALA A 143 10.10 3.84 -9.58
CA ALA A 143 10.51 3.08 -8.41
C ALA A 143 9.32 2.49 -7.65
N LEU A 144 9.58 1.40 -6.94
CA LEU A 144 8.69 0.79 -5.96
C LEU A 144 9.30 0.97 -4.57
N LEU A 145 8.59 1.67 -3.69
CA LEU A 145 9.01 1.83 -2.30
C LEU A 145 8.49 0.64 -1.49
N PHE A 146 9.40 -0.20 -1.00
CA PHE A 146 9.09 -1.34 -0.16
C PHE A 146 9.52 -1.06 1.29
N ILE A 147 8.54 -1.02 2.20
CA ILE A 147 8.75 -0.56 3.59
C ILE A 147 8.11 -1.58 4.54
N ALA A 148 8.78 -2.72 4.77
CA ALA A 148 8.28 -3.80 5.64
C ALA A 148 8.54 -3.58 7.14
N PHE A 149 8.78 -2.33 7.54
CA PHE A 149 8.99 -1.95 8.93
C PHE A 149 7.64 -1.80 9.65
N PHE A 150 7.51 -2.40 10.84
CA PHE A 150 6.32 -2.21 11.68
C PHE A 150 6.70 -2.29 13.17
N TRP A 151 6.92 -1.11 13.77
CA TRP A 151 7.41 -0.96 15.14
C TRP A 151 6.47 -1.57 16.18
N GLU A 152 5.17 -1.32 16.11
CA GLU A 152 4.17 -1.83 17.06
C GLU A 152 4.08 -3.36 17.00
N GLY A 153 4.36 -3.93 15.82
CA GLY A 153 4.53 -5.36 15.64
C GLY A 153 5.92 -5.87 16.06
N GLY A 154 6.89 -5.02 16.36
CA GLY A 154 8.28 -5.43 16.59
C GLY A 154 8.95 -6.05 15.35
N ARG A 155 8.50 -5.66 14.14
CA ARG A 155 9.10 -6.06 12.86
C ARG A 155 10.03 -4.95 12.39
N TYR A 156 11.29 -5.31 12.15
CA TYR A 156 12.34 -4.38 11.76
C TYR A 156 12.87 -4.74 10.38
N THR A 157 13.16 -3.72 9.59
CA THR A 157 13.92 -3.83 8.33
C THR A 157 15.29 -3.20 8.60
N ILE A 158 16.37 -3.95 8.37
CA ILE A 158 17.75 -3.57 8.71
C ILE A 158 18.66 -3.98 7.56
N ASN A 159 19.56 -3.08 7.14
CA ASN A 159 20.48 -3.25 6.00
C ASN A 159 19.76 -3.45 4.66
N ASP A 160 18.72 -2.65 4.40
CA ASP A 160 17.98 -2.57 3.14
C ASP A 160 18.58 -1.58 2.12
#